data_AF-G0U952-F1
#
_entry.id   AF-G0U952-F1
#
_cell.length_a   1.000
_cell.length_b   1.000
_cell.length_c   1.000
_cell.angle_alpha   90.00
_cell.angle_beta   90.00
_cell.angle_gamma   90.00
#
_symmetry.space_group_name_H-M   'P 1'
#
loop_
_entity.id
_entity.type
_entity.pdbx_description
1 polymer ?
#
loop_
_entity_poly.entity_id
_entity_poly.type
_entity_poly.pdbx_seq_one_letter_code
_entity_poly.pdbx_strand_id
1 'polypeptide(L)'
;MHLVRQDAPLCVFYRHRTLEMSECVCCCQALSDVRCVVDHQCVEHESAAAVSDENVVSAVSIAQADELLAVLPQLSCLNVGESISMMASYAVYTLHTRCHTIRCDTGQQAAGAWVRGTTLAAELLLNSHYGSLRRRGVVMGAFVTRHTPAVFTVGLVTHGSARDPRLEASIEAFRGPHSLAQSNAELPLCATRRSATVRLWWEPRAERVTPRQVMAPMRVIVEQDCESLEQSHIFGYEAVSVFLCRPAASVLLGTTRKSLSGAWSSFTYKSTPPLHSRSLCRQKSLTAGGQFTSIETNCASGKLSDKVRAKLSAVLRFDDLSPTEVGEHLVGVELEAHPAYRPFVSSQYAHMPPFLVVTSGTA
;
A
#
# COMPACT_ATOMS: atom_id res chain seq x y z
N MET A 1 -5.11 -2.85 -26.86
CA MET A 1 -4.03 -2.26 -26.05
C MET A 1 -3.98 -0.77 -26.33
N HIS A 2 -4.68 0.05 -25.53
CA HIS A 2 -4.47 1.49 -25.57
C HIS A 2 -3.14 1.79 -24.89
N LEU A 3 -2.17 2.27 -25.68
CA LEU A 3 -1.01 2.99 -25.15
C LEU A 3 -1.57 4.27 -24.49
N VAL A 4 -1.85 4.18 -23.19
CA VAL A 4 -2.11 5.34 -22.35
C VAL A 4 -0.90 6.26 -22.50
N ARG A 5 -1.12 7.47 -23.01
CA ARG A 5 -0.14 8.56 -22.99
C ARG A 5 0.43 8.62 -21.57
N GLN A 6 1.71 8.32 -21.42
CA GLN A 6 2.36 8.40 -20.13
C GLN A 6 2.52 9.87 -19.78
N ASP A 7 1.72 10.32 -18.82
CA ASP A 7 1.96 11.58 -18.13
C ASP A 7 3.39 11.59 -17.58
N ALA A 8 4.01 12.77 -17.57
CA ALA A 8 5.33 12.98 -16.99
C ALA A 8 5.42 12.37 -15.58
N PRO A 9 6.57 11.80 -15.15
CA PRO A 9 6.74 11.36 -13.77
C PRO A 9 6.53 12.57 -12.85
N LEU A 10 5.70 12.38 -11.82
CA LEU A 10 5.42 13.42 -10.83
C LEU A 10 5.97 13.00 -9.47
N CYS A 11 6.34 13.98 -8.67
CA CYS A 11 6.62 13.79 -7.24
C CYS A 11 5.33 14.03 -6.46
N VAL A 12 4.79 12.98 -5.83
CA VAL A 12 3.52 13.01 -5.10
C VAL A 12 3.82 13.02 -3.60
N PHE A 13 3.33 14.04 -2.90
CA PHE A 13 3.44 14.15 -1.45
C PHE A 13 2.24 13.51 -0.76
N TYR A 14 2.54 12.78 0.30
CA TYR A 14 1.56 12.12 1.15
C TYR A 14 1.76 12.54 2.60
N ARG A 15 0.65 12.74 3.29
CA ARG A 15 0.60 12.88 4.75
C ARG A 15 0.17 11.55 5.37
N HIS A 16 0.84 11.18 6.45
CA HIS A 16 0.54 9.99 7.22
C HIS A 16 0.25 10.38 8.67
N ARG A 17 -1.04 10.47 9.04
CA ARG A 17 -1.46 10.78 10.42
C ARG A 17 -1.10 9.66 11.41
N THR A 18 -1.10 8.44 10.88
CA THR A 18 -0.50 7.27 11.50
C THR A 18 0.27 6.55 10.39
N LEU A 19 1.18 5.67 10.76
CA LEU A 19 1.88 4.83 9.78
C LEU A 19 0.93 3.94 8.95
N GLU A 20 -0.36 3.87 9.26
CA GLU A 20 -1.33 3.01 8.58
C GLU A 20 -2.24 3.74 7.59
N MET A 21 -2.24 5.07 7.63
CA MET A 21 -3.20 5.93 6.92
C MET A 21 -2.43 6.93 6.07
N SER A 22 -2.65 6.89 4.76
CA SER A 22 -2.00 7.79 3.81
C SER A 22 -3.01 8.61 3.05
N GLU A 23 -2.74 9.90 2.95
CA GLU A 23 -3.53 10.87 2.21
C GLU A 23 -2.63 11.56 1.19
N CYS A 24 -3.04 11.57 -0.08
CA CYS A 24 -2.34 12.33 -1.11
C CYS A 24 -2.64 13.82 -0.90
N VAL A 25 -1.59 14.64 -0.82
CA VAL A 25 -1.73 16.07 -0.56
C VAL A 25 -1.49 16.89 -1.82
N CYS A 26 -0.36 16.69 -2.48
CA CYS A 26 -0.01 17.48 -3.66
C CYS A 26 0.89 16.71 -4.63
N CYS A 27 0.98 17.21 -5.86
CA CYS A 27 1.81 16.66 -6.92
C CYS A 27 2.69 17.77 -7.50
N CYS A 28 3.99 17.51 -7.62
CA CYS A 28 4.98 18.42 -8.19
C CYS A 28 5.47 17.86 -9.53
N GLN A 29 5.55 18.73 -10.54
CA GLN A 29 6.03 18.35 -11.87
C GLN A 29 7.46 18.85 -12.13
N ALA A 30 7.88 19.89 -11.42
CA ALA A 30 9.21 20.46 -11.50
C ALA A 30 9.96 20.38 -10.18
N LEU A 31 11.30 20.39 -10.27
CA LEU A 31 12.18 20.40 -9.09
C LEU A 31 12.01 21.68 -8.26
N SER A 32 11.68 22.81 -8.90
CA SER A 32 11.34 24.06 -8.23
C SER A 32 10.15 23.90 -7.28
N ASP A 33 9.14 23.15 -7.70
CA ASP A 33 7.90 22.95 -6.93
C ASP A 33 8.20 22.11 -5.69
N VAL A 34 8.99 21.04 -5.86
CA VAL A 34 9.45 20.19 -4.75
C VAL A 34 10.25 21.02 -3.73
N ARG A 35 11.17 21.86 -4.20
CA ARG A 35 11.97 22.73 -3.32
C ARG A 35 11.09 23.70 -2.56
N CYS A 36 10.13 24.34 -3.22
CA CYS A 36 9.17 25.24 -2.56
C CYS A 36 8.39 24.56 -1.43
N VAL A 37 7.88 23.35 -1.66
CA VAL A 37 7.16 22.56 -0.64
C VAL A 37 8.09 22.21 0.53
N VAL A 38 9.30 21.76 0.24
CA VAL A 38 10.26 21.28 1.25
C VAL A 38 10.82 22.44 2.07
N ASP A 39 11.14 23.57 1.45
CA ASP A 39 11.66 24.76 2.13
C ASP A 39 10.61 25.27 3.13
N HIS A 40 9.34 25.36 2.73
CA HIS A 40 8.25 25.73 3.63
C HIS A 40 8.10 24.78 4.84
N GLN A 41 8.33 23.47 4.65
CA GLN A 41 8.28 22.48 5.74
C GLN A 41 9.41 22.64 6.76
N CYS A 42 10.51 23.28 6.36
CA CYS A 42 11.73 23.40 7.15
C CYS A 42 11.93 24.80 7.77
N VAL A 43 11.16 25.81 7.38
CA VAL A 43 11.19 27.13 8.03
C VAL A 43 10.55 27.02 9.41
N GLU A 44 11.37 27.18 10.46
CA GLU A 44 10.85 27.43 11.80
C GLU A 44 10.31 28.87 11.81
N HIS A 45 9.02 29.05 12.16
CA HIS A 45 8.51 30.38 12.47
C HIS A 45 9.20 30.87 13.75
N GLU A 46 10.36 31.51 13.61
CA GLU A 46 10.74 32.54 14.56
C GLU A 46 9.59 33.56 14.59
N SER A 47 9.10 33.83 15.79
CA SER A 47 7.95 34.71 16.01
C SER A 47 8.11 36.00 15.24
N ALA A 48 7.06 36.36 14.49
CA ALA A 48 6.99 37.55 13.65
C ALA A 48 7.48 38.81 14.38
N ALA A 49 8.71 39.21 14.10
CA ALA A 49 9.22 40.54 14.37
C ALA A 49 10.29 40.88 13.32
N ALA A 50 9.90 41.77 12.41
CA ALA A 50 10.71 42.49 11.42
C ALA A 50 11.40 41.65 10.34
N VAL A 51 10.98 41.83 9.08
CA VAL A 51 11.72 42.64 8.08
C VAL A 51 10.79 42.83 6.87
N SER A 52 10.45 44.09 6.62
CA SER A 52 10.07 44.60 5.30
C SER A 52 11.32 44.60 4.42
N ASP A 53 11.28 43.93 3.27
CA ASP A 53 11.43 44.62 1.99
C ASP A 53 11.41 43.66 0.79
N GLU A 54 10.91 44.25 -0.28
CA GLU A 54 10.55 43.75 -1.59
C GLU A 54 11.61 42.85 -2.27
N ASN A 55 11.16 41.70 -2.77
CA ASN A 55 11.60 41.21 -4.07
C ASN A 55 10.49 40.40 -4.74
N VAL A 56 10.00 40.97 -5.84
CA VAL A 56 8.90 40.46 -6.65
C VAL A 56 9.35 39.19 -7.38
N VAL A 57 8.90 38.03 -6.90
CA VAL A 57 8.91 36.78 -7.67
C VAL A 57 7.48 36.49 -8.13
N SER A 58 7.28 36.56 -9.45
CA SER A 58 6.15 36.11 -10.27
C SER A 58 4.88 35.64 -9.53
N ALA A 59 3.88 36.53 -9.44
CA ALA A 59 2.64 36.37 -8.68
C ALA A 59 1.61 35.36 -9.25
N VAL A 60 1.97 34.52 -10.21
CA VAL A 60 1.03 33.56 -10.85
C VAL A 60 1.17 32.13 -10.28
N SER A 61 2.23 31.80 -9.53
CA SER A 61 2.40 30.50 -8.85
C SER A 61 2.12 30.50 -7.34
N ILE A 62 2.06 31.69 -6.71
CA ILE A 62 2.00 31.82 -5.25
C ILE A 62 0.63 31.47 -4.67
N ALA A 63 -0.47 31.80 -5.37
CA ALA A 63 -1.81 31.50 -4.88
C ALA A 63 -2.12 29.99 -4.80
N GLN A 64 -1.55 29.18 -5.70
CA GLN A 64 -1.62 27.72 -5.61
C GLN A 64 -0.60 27.17 -4.60
N ALA A 65 0.56 27.79 -4.45
CA ALA A 65 1.52 27.41 -3.42
C ALA A 65 0.91 27.62 -2.02
N ASP A 66 0.30 28.76 -1.70
CA ASP A 66 -0.26 29.05 -0.38
C ASP A 66 -1.36 28.05 0.04
N GLU A 67 -2.19 27.60 -0.90
CA GLU A 67 -3.22 26.58 -0.63
C GLU A 67 -2.60 25.17 -0.46
N LEU A 68 -1.54 24.84 -1.20
CA LEU A 68 -0.79 23.59 -1.06
C LEU A 68 0.06 23.54 0.24
N LEU A 69 0.60 24.69 0.66
CA LEU A 69 1.45 24.85 1.83
C LEU A 69 0.64 24.80 3.14
N ALA A 70 -0.65 25.12 3.11
CA ALA A 70 -1.55 25.00 4.25
C ALA A 70 -1.84 23.54 4.67
N VAL A 71 -1.64 22.56 3.76
CA VAL A 71 -2.08 21.17 3.99
C VAL A 71 -0.96 20.26 4.49
N LEU A 72 0.30 20.54 4.14
CA LEU A 72 1.47 19.80 4.65
C LEU A 72 2.02 20.45 5.92
N PRO A 73 2.04 19.75 7.06
CA PRO A 73 2.58 20.31 8.29
C PRO A 73 4.09 20.54 8.17
N GLN A 74 4.58 21.58 8.85
CA GLN A 74 6.01 21.75 9.08
C GLN A 74 6.56 20.56 9.87
N LEU A 75 7.85 20.25 9.70
CA LEU A 75 8.48 19.12 10.40
C LEU A 75 8.41 19.27 11.92
N SER A 76 8.53 20.49 12.42
CA SER A 76 8.38 20.86 13.84
C SER A 76 6.97 20.56 14.38
N CYS A 77 5.95 20.66 13.51
CA CYS A 77 4.54 20.47 13.84
C CYS A 77 4.05 19.02 13.70
N LEU A 78 4.86 18.10 13.16
CA LEU A 78 4.48 16.68 13.07
C LEU A 78 4.23 16.09 14.45
N ASN A 79 3.12 15.43 14.70
CA ASN A 79 2.92 14.72 15.96
C ASN A 79 3.82 13.46 16.04
N VAL A 80 4.04 12.95 17.24
CA VAL A 80 4.74 11.68 17.43
C VAL A 80 3.96 10.57 16.74
N GLY A 81 4.62 9.85 15.83
CA GLY A 81 4.03 8.80 14.99
C GLY A 81 3.51 9.27 13.63
N GLU A 82 3.49 10.58 13.36
CA GLU A 82 3.16 11.13 12.04
C GLU A 82 4.37 11.06 11.10
N SER A 83 4.07 10.96 9.80
CA SER A 83 5.06 10.98 8.73
C SER A 83 4.61 11.84 7.55
N ILE A 84 5.59 12.30 6.79
CA ILE A 84 5.42 12.86 5.45
C ILE A 84 6.25 12.01 4.50
N SER A 85 5.76 11.77 3.29
CA SER A 85 6.55 11.12 2.25
C SER A 85 6.34 11.78 0.90
N MET A 86 7.37 11.77 0.07
CA MET A 86 7.31 12.11 -1.34
C MET A 86 7.61 10.84 -2.14
N MET A 87 6.72 10.42 -3.02
CA MET A 87 6.86 9.21 -3.85
C MET A 87 6.71 9.55 -5.33
N ALA A 88 7.28 8.76 -6.22
CA ALA A 88 7.00 8.85 -7.65
C ALA A 88 5.51 8.54 -7.94
N SER A 89 4.89 9.22 -8.89
CA SER A 89 3.49 8.96 -9.30
C SER A 89 3.24 7.54 -9.80
N TYR A 90 4.27 6.92 -10.37
CA TYR A 90 4.25 5.53 -10.82
C TYR A 90 4.71 4.54 -9.74
N ALA A 91 4.91 4.98 -8.50
CA ALA A 91 5.40 4.13 -7.43
C ALA A 91 4.44 2.97 -7.17
N VAL A 92 5.00 1.77 -7.18
CA VAL A 92 4.31 0.53 -6.84
C VAL A 92 5.17 -0.18 -5.81
N TYR A 93 4.56 -0.49 -4.66
CA TYR A 93 5.24 -1.31 -3.66
C TYR A 93 5.41 -2.74 -4.17
N THR A 94 6.62 -3.29 -4.08
CA THR A 94 6.92 -4.68 -4.44
C THR A 94 7.81 -5.32 -3.39
N LEU A 95 8.06 -6.63 -3.53
CA LEU A 95 9.04 -7.36 -2.71
C LEU A 95 10.47 -6.83 -2.84
N HIS A 96 10.76 -5.95 -3.80
CA HIS A 96 12.05 -5.30 -4.00
C HIS A 96 12.08 -3.85 -3.49
N THR A 97 10.97 -3.35 -2.95
CA THR A 97 10.92 -2.02 -2.33
C THR A 97 11.61 -2.07 -0.98
N ARG A 98 12.59 -1.20 -0.77
CA ARG A 98 13.36 -1.09 0.48
C ARG A 98 13.45 0.36 0.92
N CYS A 99 13.83 0.56 2.17
CA CYS A 99 14.24 1.87 2.65
C CYS A 99 15.59 1.85 3.36
N HIS A 100 16.26 3.00 3.30
CA HIS A 100 17.53 3.27 3.96
C HIS A 100 17.35 4.51 4.80
N THR A 101 17.65 4.43 6.10
CA THR A 101 17.22 5.46 7.05
C THR A 101 18.39 6.07 7.79
N ILE A 102 18.26 7.35 8.10
CA ILE A 102 19.13 8.13 8.97
C ILE A 102 18.30 8.48 10.21
N ARG A 103 18.89 8.29 11.38
CA ARG A 103 18.32 8.78 12.64
C ARG A 103 18.80 10.20 12.87
N CYS A 104 17.87 11.09 13.18
CA CYS A 104 18.13 12.49 13.50
C CYS A 104 17.67 12.73 14.94
N ASP A 105 18.57 13.22 15.79
CA ASP A 105 18.26 13.46 17.21
C ASP A 105 17.79 14.90 17.46
N THR A 106 17.76 15.74 16.42
CA THR A 106 17.21 17.10 16.44
C THR A 106 16.36 17.40 15.21
N GLY A 107 15.44 18.37 15.33
CA GLY A 107 14.63 18.86 14.20
C GLY A 107 15.47 19.44 13.07
N GLN A 108 16.53 20.18 13.39
CA GLN A 108 17.44 20.75 12.38
C GLN A 108 18.18 19.67 11.57
N GLN A 109 18.64 18.60 12.22
CA GLN A 109 19.23 17.46 11.51
C GLN A 109 18.21 16.78 10.60
N ALA A 110 16.98 16.63 11.09
CA ALA A 110 15.88 16.04 10.32
C ALA A 110 15.53 16.89 9.10
N ALA A 111 15.44 18.21 9.25
CA ALA A 111 15.22 19.15 8.16
C ALA A 111 16.30 19.05 7.09
N GLY A 112 17.58 19.11 7.49
CA GLY A 112 18.69 18.97 6.55
C GLY A 112 18.70 17.62 5.82
N ALA A 113 18.42 16.52 6.51
CA ALA A 113 18.33 15.20 5.90
C ALA A 113 17.10 15.05 4.98
N TRP A 114 15.96 15.62 5.37
CA TRP A 114 14.73 15.64 4.59
C TRP A 114 14.90 16.40 3.28
N VAL A 115 15.47 17.61 3.34
CA VAL A 115 15.80 18.43 2.16
C VAL A 115 16.69 17.67 1.20
N ARG A 116 17.78 17.06 1.69
CA ARG A 116 18.68 16.26 0.85
C ARG A 116 17.98 15.06 0.23
N GLY A 117 17.24 14.29 1.02
CA GLY A 117 16.58 13.07 0.54
C GLY A 117 15.49 13.34 -0.50
N THR A 118 14.66 14.36 -0.26
CA THR A 118 13.62 14.78 -1.21
C THR A 118 14.21 15.39 -2.48
N THR A 119 15.20 16.27 -2.36
CA THR A 119 15.86 16.88 -3.52
C THR A 119 16.54 15.82 -4.38
N LEU A 120 17.31 14.91 -3.78
CA LEU A 120 17.94 13.79 -4.48
C LEU A 120 16.89 12.91 -5.19
N ALA A 121 15.83 12.54 -4.48
CA ALA A 121 14.77 11.72 -5.07
C ALA A 121 14.09 12.45 -6.23
N ALA A 122 13.75 13.73 -6.08
CA ALA A 122 13.10 14.51 -7.13
C ALA A 122 14.02 14.71 -8.34
N GLU A 123 15.30 14.99 -8.14
CA GLU A 123 16.28 15.07 -9.23
C GLU A 123 16.35 13.76 -10.02
N LEU A 124 16.42 12.62 -9.33
CA LEU A 124 16.47 11.31 -9.99
C LEU A 124 15.16 10.95 -10.70
N LEU A 125 14.02 11.35 -10.17
CA LEU A 125 12.70 11.06 -10.73
C LEU A 125 12.40 11.96 -11.93
N LEU A 126 12.59 13.27 -11.79
CA LEU A 126 12.22 14.27 -12.79
C LEU A 126 13.27 14.42 -13.91
N ASN A 127 14.57 14.20 -13.62
CA ASN A 127 15.61 14.20 -14.64
C ASN A 127 15.83 12.85 -15.31
N SER A 128 15.04 11.81 -14.95
CA SER A 128 15.11 10.54 -15.64
C SER A 128 14.60 10.71 -17.08
N HIS A 129 15.54 10.92 -18.02
CA HIS A 129 15.21 11.04 -19.43
C HIS A 129 14.34 9.85 -19.86
N TYR A 130 13.16 10.16 -20.40
CA TYR A 130 12.06 9.29 -20.85
C TYR A 130 12.44 8.14 -21.82
N GLY A 131 13.71 7.89 -22.08
CA GLY A 131 14.22 7.00 -23.12
C GLY A 131 14.33 5.52 -22.75
N SER A 132 14.05 5.09 -21.52
CA SER A 132 14.18 3.69 -21.13
C SER A 132 13.02 3.19 -20.28
N LEU A 133 11.92 2.82 -20.95
CA LEU A 133 10.78 2.09 -20.36
C LEU A 133 11.18 0.85 -19.53
N ARG A 134 12.41 0.35 -19.70
CA ARG A 134 12.93 -0.83 -19.00
C ARG A 134 13.73 -0.53 -17.74
N ARG A 135 14.11 0.72 -17.48
CA ARG A 135 14.91 1.10 -16.30
C ARG A 135 14.12 2.05 -15.42
N ARG A 136 13.16 1.49 -14.68
CA ARG A 136 12.54 2.20 -13.54
C ARG A 136 13.65 2.77 -12.64
N GLY A 137 13.45 3.99 -12.16
CA GLY A 137 14.37 4.65 -11.23
C GLY A 137 14.63 3.77 -10.00
N VAL A 138 15.87 3.75 -9.55
CA VAL A 138 16.27 2.97 -8.37
C VAL A 138 15.76 3.63 -7.09
N VAL A 139 15.58 4.95 -7.11
CA VAL A 139 14.92 5.72 -6.07
C VAL A 139 13.45 5.92 -6.45
N MET A 140 12.57 5.66 -5.49
CA MET A 140 11.11 5.77 -5.62
C MET A 140 10.54 6.92 -4.80
N GLY A 141 11.29 7.45 -3.83
CA GLY A 141 10.81 8.50 -2.95
C GLY A 141 11.66 8.70 -1.71
N ALA A 142 11.18 9.53 -0.80
CA ALA A 142 11.74 9.77 0.52
C ALA A 142 10.62 9.94 1.56
N PHE A 143 10.90 9.69 2.83
CA PHE A 143 9.98 9.97 3.93
C PHE A 143 10.69 10.50 5.17
N VAL A 144 9.92 11.12 6.05
CA VAL A 144 10.33 11.54 7.39
C VAL A 144 9.25 11.15 8.39
N THR A 145 9.65 10.60 9.53
CA THR A 145 8.77 10.16 10.62
C THR A 145 9.26 10.73 11.95
N ARG A 146 8.35 11.28 12.76
CA ARG A 146 8.68 11.73 14.12
C ARG A 146 8.45 10.59 15.11
N HIS A 147 9.47 10.23 15.89
CA HIS A 147 9.38 9.16 16.90
C HIS A 147 9.23 9.70 18.33
N THR A 148 9.83 10.85 18.61
CA THR A 148 9.69 11.56 19.89
C THR A 148 9.66 13.06 19.59
N PRO A 149 9.43 13.94 20.59
CA PRO A 149 9.51 15.37 20.36
C PRO A 149 10.83 15.85 19.74
N ALA A 150 11.96 15.17 19.97
CA ALA A 150 13.26 15.55 19.41
C ALA A 150 13.76 14.63 18.29
N VAL A 151 13.31 13.37 18.26
CA VAL A 151 13.88 12.32 17.41
C VAL A 151 13.04 12.08 16.17
N PHE A 152 13.71 12.09 15.02
CA PHE A 152 13.15 11.80 13.71
C PHE A 152 13.92 10.67 13.01
N THR A 153 13.24 10.02 12.08
CA THR A 153 13.86 9.15 11.09
C THR A 153 13.58 9.70 9.71
N VAL A 154 14.61 9.92 8.92
CA VAL A 154 14.50 10.27 7.50
C VAL A 154 14.93 9.07 6.67
N GLY A 155 14.15 8.69 5.66
CA GLY A 155 14.42 7.52 4.84
C GLY A 155 14.35 7.80 3.35
N LEU A 156 15.24 7.16 2.59
CA LEU A 156 15.17 7.06 1.13
C LEU A 156 14.47 5.75 0.77
N VAL A 157 13.45 5.83 -0.08
CA VAL A 157 12.71 4.67 -0.58
C VAL A 157 13.29 4.27 -1.94
N THR A 158 13.67 3.02 -2.06
CA THR A 158 14.36 2.48 -3.23
C THR A 158 13.65 1.24 -3.75
N HIS A 159 13.90 0.91 -5.02
CA HIS A 159 13.41 -0.29 -5.66
C HIS A 159 14.56 -0.97 -6.40
N GLY A 160 14.93 -2.17 -5.98
CA GLY A 160 15.99 -2.92 -6.63
C GLY A 160 16.63 -3.96 -5.73
N SER A 161 17.73 -4.53 -6.23
CA SER A 161 18.58 -5.44 -5.48
C SER A 161 19.79 -4.69 -4.93
N ALA A 162 20.32 -5.14 -3.79
CA ALA A 162 21.56 -4.64 -3.21
C ALA A 162 22.79 -4.77 -4.15
N ARG A 163 22.67 -5.49 -5.27
CA ARG A 163 23.72 -5.62 -6.29
C ARG A 163 23.70 -4.53 -7.36
N ASP A 164 22.73 -3.62 -7.36
CA ASP A 164 22.68 -2.53 -8.34
C ASP A 164 23.63 -1.39 -7.93
N PRO A 165 24.72 -1.12 -8.68
CA PRO A 165 25.68 -0.07 -8.30
C PRO A 165 25.06 1.33 -8.26
N ARG A 166 23.95 1.55 -9.00
CA ARG A 166 23.22 2.83 -8.97
C ARG A 166 22.49 3.03 -7.64
N LEU A 167 22.08 1.94 -7.00
CA LEU A 167 21.46 1.95 -5.68
C LEU A 167 22.47 2.43 -4.65
N GLU A 168 23.66 1.85 -4.67
CA GLU A 168 24.75 2.21 -3.75
C GLU A 168 25.14 3.68 -3.89
N ALA A 169 25.32 4.18 -5.12
CA ALA A 169 25.60 5.59 -5.36
C ALA A 169 24.49 6.53 -4.84
N SER A 170 23.23 6.13 -4.98
CA SER A 170 22.09 6.92 -4.48
C SER A 170 22.02 6.91 -2.96
N ILE A 171 22.31 5.77 -2.32
CA ILE A 171 22.37 5.65 -0.86
C ILE A 171 23.52 6.49 -0.31
N GLU A 172 24.67 6.48 -0.98
CA GLU A 172 25.84 7.28 -0.62
C GLU A 172 25.55 8.78 -0.67
N ALA A 173 24.93 9.23 -1.76
CA ALA A 173 24.50 10.62 -1.91
C ALA A 173 23.47 11.02 -0.84
N PHE A 174 22.54 10.12 -0.50
CA PHE A 174 21.53 10.35 0.52
C PHE A 174 22.12 10.45 1.93
N ARG A 175 23.00 9.51 2.32
CA ARG A 175 23.58 9.48 3.67
C ARG A 175 24.43 10.73 3.94
N GLY A 176 25.13 11.22 2.91
CA GLY A 176 26.05 12.35 3.03
C GLY A 176 27.02 12.13 4.20
N PRO A 177 27.11 13.08 5.16
CA PRO A 177 28.01 12.93 6.31
C PRO A 177 27.47 12.02 7.42
N HIS A 178 26.24 11.50 7.30
CA HIS A 178 25.59 10.74 8.36
C HIS A 178 25.73 9.23 8.16
N SER A 179 25.71 8.50 9.28
CA SER A 179 25.60 7.04 9.27
C SER A 179 24.16 6.59 9.04
N LEU A 180 23.98 5.51 8.30
CA LEU A 180 22.67 4.86 8.16
C LEU A 180 22.32 4.13 9.45
N ALA A 181 21.14 4.42 9.99
CA ALA A 181 20.55 3.67 11.10
C ALA A 181 20.07 2.30 10.63
N GLN A 182 19.47 2.23 9.44
CA GLN A 182 19.07 0.99 8.79
C GLN A 182 19.35 1.05 7.29
N SER A 183 19.70 -0.10 6.70
CA SER A 183 19.87 -0.23 5.25
C SER A 183 19.14 -1.47 4.77
N ASN A 184 18.52 -1.38 3.59
CA ASN A 184 17.71 -2.46 3.02
C ASN A 184 16.59 -2.94 3.95
N ALA A 185 15.99 -2.03 4.73
CA ALA A 185 14.86 -2.33 5.59
C ALA A 185 13.54 -2.35 4.80
N GLU A 186 12.52 -2.98 5.36
CA GLU A 186 11.16 -2.90 4.84
C GLU A 186 10.58 -1.50 5.13
N LEU A 187 9.80 -0.95 4.19
CA LEU A 187 9.24 0.39 4.33
C LEU A 187 8.22 0.44 5.49
N PRO A 188 8.40 1.25 6.53
CA PRO A 188 7.48 1.25 7.67
C PRO A 188 6.08 1.82 7.34
N LEU A 189 5.99 2.67 6.31
CA LEU A 189 4.73 3.25 5.86
C LEU A 189 3.78 2.16 5.34
N CYS A 190 2.57 2.17 5.87
CA CYS A 190 1.47 1.24 5.64
C CYS A 190 1.82 -0.24 5.85
N ALA A 191 2.80 -0.55 6.69
CA ALA A 191 3.27 -1.92 6.89
C ALA A 191 2.17 -2.89 7.31
N THR A 192 1.30 -2.47 8.22
CA THR A 192 0.18 -3.29 8.71
C THR A 192 -0.85 -3.59 7.62
N ARG A 193 -0.94 -2.75 6.59
CA ARG A 193 -1.85 -2.97 5.44
C ARG A 193 -1.37 -4.05 4.48
N ARG A 194 -0.09 -4.43 4.54
CA ARG A 194 0.53 -5.46 3.69
C ARG A 194 0.20 -6.91 4.11
N SER A 195 -0.53 -7.10 5.20
CA SER A 195 -0.91 -8.42 5.73
C SER A 195 -2.05 -9.11 4.97
N ALA A 196 -2.67 -8.43 4.00
CA ALA A 196 -3.80 -8.99 3.28
C ALA A 196 -3.37 -10.15 2.37
N THR A 197 -4.18 -11.21 2.40
CA THR A 197 -4.02 -12.41 1.59
C THR A 197 -5.30 -12.67 0.81
N VAL A 198 -5.18 -13.21 -0.40
CA VAL A 198 -6.31 -13.57 -1.24
C VAL A 198 -6.32 -15.08 -1.45
N ARG A 199 -7.49 -15.68 -1.26
CA ARG A 199 -7.74 -17.11 -1.46
C ARG A 199 -8.93 -17.29 -2.37
N LEU A 200 -8.86 -18.31 -3.21
CA LEU A 200 -9.91 -18.64 -4.16
C LEU A 200 -10.54 -19.97 -3.78
N TRP A 201 -11.86 -20.04 -3.94
CA TRP A 201 -12.61 -21.28 -3.82
C TRP A 201 -13.66 -21.32 -4.92
N TRP A 202 -13.80 -22.47 -5.56
CA TRP A 202 -14.78 -22.70 -6.60
C TRP A 202 -15.66 -23.87 -6.15
N GLU A 203 -16.98 -23.71 -6.29
CA GLU A 203 -17.94 -24.77 -5.99
C GLU A 203 -17.81 -25.97 -6.94
N PRO A 204 -17.43 -27.17 -6.45
CA PRO A 204 -17.22 -28.33 -7.33
C PRO A 204 -18.46 -28.66 -8.16
N ARG A 205 -18.29 -28.88 -9.46
CA ARG A 205 -19.35 -29.36 -10.36
C ARG A 205 -18.85 -30.52 -11.22
N ALA A 206 -19.75 -31.46 -11.50
CA ALA A 206 -19.50 -32.56 -12.43
C ALA A 206 -19.71 -32.16 -13.90
N GLU A 207 -20.46 -31.08 -14.13
CA GLU A 207 -20.74 -30.55 -15.46
C GLU A 207 -19.48 -29.94 -16.08
N ARG A 208 -19.34 -30.15 -17.39
CA ARG A 208 -18.27 -29.50 -18.16
C ARG A 208 -18.60 -28.03 -18.35
N VAL A 209 -17.57 -27.18 -18.32
CA VAL A 209 -17.73 -25.76 -18.65
C VAL A 209 -17.83 -25.64 -20.17
N THR A 210 -18.87 -24.96 -20.66
CA THR A 210 -19.04 -24.67 -22.08
C THR A 210 -18.98 -23.17 -22.35
N PRO A 211 -18.65 -22.73 -23.57
CA PRO A 211 -18.61 -21.31 -23.91
C PRO A 211 -19.94 -20.62 -23.63
N ARG A 212 -19.89 -19.42 -23.06
CA ARG A 212 -21.02 -18.54 -22.70
C ARG A 212 -21.97 -19.13 -21.66
N GLN A 213 -21.70 -20.34 -21.16
CA GLN A 213 -22.41 -20.90 -20.02
C GLN A 213 -21.82 -20.35 -18.73
N VAL A 214 -22.71 -20.01 -17.80
CA VAL A 214 -22.33 -19.58 -16.46
C VAL A 214 -21.60 -20.71 -15.74
N MET A 215 -20.39 -20.41 -15.29
CA MET A 215 -19.51 -21.30 -14.53
C MET A 215 -20.06 -21.53 -13.12
N ALA A 216 -19.50 -22.48 -12.37
CA ALA A 216 -19.92 -22.59 -10.97
C ALA A 216 -19.50 -21.33 -10.19
N PRO A 217 -20.28 -20.96 -9.16
CA PRO A 217 -19.95 -19.86 -8.26
C PRO A 217 -18.51 -19.90 -7.77
N MET A 218 -17.81 -18.79 -7.96
CA MET A 218 -16.48 -18.57 -7.42
C MET A 218 -16.58 -17.67 -6.18
N ARG A 219 -15.86 -18.03 -5.12
CA ARG A 219 -15.69 -17.21 -3.92
C ARG A 219 -14.25 -16.72 -3.87
N VAL A 220 -14.08 -15.41 -3.79
CA VAL A 220 -12.82 -14.77 -3.45
C VAL A 220 -12.86 -14.40 -1.98
N ILE A 221 -11.93 -14.95 -1.21
CA ILE A 221 -11.81 -14.74 0.23
C ILE A 221 -10.59 -13.86 0.45
N VAL A 222 -10.80 -12.64 0.93
CA VAL A 222 -9.74 -11.70 1.29
C VAL A 222 -9.61 -11.69 2.80
N GLU A 223 -8.40 -11.91 3.28
CA GLU A 223 -8.09 -12.14 4.68
C GLU A 223 -6.98 -11.17 5.11
N GLN A 224 -7.22 -10.32 6.12
CA GLN A 224 -6.24 -9.34 6.62
C GLN A 224 -6.09 -9.43 8.13
N ASP A 225 -4.85 -9.41 8.63
CA ASP A 225 -4.58 -9.34 10.06
C ASP A 225 -4.91 -7.94 10.57
N CYS A 226 -5.57 -7.88 11.71
CA CYS A 226 -6.08 -6.65 12.29
C CYS A 226 -5.67 -6.51 13.75
N GLU A 227 -5.18 -5.32 14.10
CA GLU A 227 -4.79 -4.99 15.47
C GLU A 227 -5.93 -4.39 16.30
N SER A 228 -7.01 -3.91 15.68
CA SER A 228 -8.12 -3.23 16.36
C SER A 228 -9.47 -3.82 16.00
N LEU A 229 -10.28 -4.13 17.01
CA LEU A 229 -11.64 -4.65 16.83
C LEU A 229 -12.60 -3.64 16.17
N GLU A 230 -12.23 -2.37 16.11
CA GLU A 230 -13.04 -1.31 15.48
C GLU A 230 -12.92 -1.30 13.96
N GLN A 231 -11.93 -1.98 13.39
CA GLN A 231 -11.77 -2.06 11.94
C GLN A 231 -12.81 -3.03 11.36
N SER A 232 -13.75 -2.48 10.59
CA SER A 232 -14.87 -3.20 9.97
C SER A 232 -14.69 -3.51 8.48
N HIS A 233 -13.53 -3.20 7.92
CA HIS A 233 -13.27 -3.37 6.49
C HIS A 233 -11.79 -3.67 6.20
N ILE A 234 -11.54 -4.24 5.03
CA ILE A 234 -10.18 -4.46 4.51
C ILE A 234 -9.62 -3.10 4.06
N PHE A 235 -8.43 -2.75 4.55
CA PHE A 235 -7.78 -1.47 4.26
C PHE A 235 -6.62 -1.63 3.28
N GLY A 236 -6.35 -0.56 2.53
CA GLY A 236 -5.26 -0.49 1.54
C GLY A 236 -5.64 -1.05 0.18
N TYR A 237 -6.83 -1.64 0.04
CA TYR A 237 -7.32 -2.25 -1.19
C TYR A 237 -8.70 -1.70 -1.53
N GLU A 238 -8.98 -1.53 -2.82
CA GLU A 238 -10.24 -0.93 -3.31
C GLU A 238 -11.21 -2.00 -3.82
N ALA A 239 -10.72 -2.95 -4.60
CA ALA A 239 -11.56 -3.89 -5.31
C ALA A 239 -10.88 -5.24 -5.54
N VAL A 240 -11.69 -6.22 -5.89
CA VAL A 240 -11.26 -7.51 -6.41
C VAL A 240 -11.70 -7.62 -7.86
N SER A 241 -10.74 -7.92 -8.73
CA SER A 241 -10.95 -8.12 -10.18
C SER A 241 -10.62 -9.55 -10.57
N VAL A 242 -11.49 -10.13 -11.39
CA VAL A 242 -11.43 -11.50 -11.91
C VAL A 242 -11.29 -11.44 -13.42
N PHE A 243 -10.35 -12.19 -13.97
CA PHE A 243 -10.08 -12.18 -15.39
C PHE A 243 -9.55 -13.53 -15.87
N LEU A 244 -9.56 -13.73 -17.19
CA LEU A 244 -8.92 -14.86 -17.82
C LEU A 244 -7.48 -14.51 -18.18
N CYS A 245 -6.54 -15.32 -17.71
CA CYS A 245 -5.13 -15.20 -18.07
C CYS A 245 -4.84 -15.83 -19.44
N ARG A 246 -5.61 -16.86 -19.82
CA ARG A 246 -5.49 -17.60 -21.09
C ARG A 246 -6.83 -18.22 -21.49
N PRO A 247 -7.05 -18.45 -22.80
CA PRO A 247 -6.24 -17.97 -23.92
C PRO A 247 -6.44 -16.47 -24.18
N ALA A 248 -5.48 -15.81 -24.84
CA ALA A 248 -5.48 -14.35 -25.01
C ALA A 248 -6.70 -13.78 -25.77
N ALA A 249 -7.33 -14.60 -26.61
CA ALA A 249 -8.56 -14.24 -27.32
C ALA A 249 -9.84 -14.44 -26.48
N SER A 250 -9.75 -15.16 -25.37
CA SER A 250 -10.92 -15.43 -24.53
C SER A 250 -11.19 -14.27 -23.58
N VAL A 251 -12.48 -13.99 -23.41
CA VAL A 251 -12.98 -12.93 -22.53
C VAL A 251 -13.83 -13.58 -21.45
N LEU A 252 -13.71 -13.06 -20.23
CA LEU A 252 -14.58 -13.43 -19.12
C LEU A 252 -15.78 -12.46 -19.11
N LEU A 253 -16.97 -12.98 -19.37
CA LEU A 253 -18.22 -12.21 -19.27
C LEU A 253 -18.79 -12.31 -17.86
N GLY A 254 -19.63 -11.35 -17.50
CA GLY A 254 -20.26 -11.24 -16.18
C GLY A 254 -19.64 -10.15 -15.31
N THR A 255 -19.96 -10.18 -14.01
CA THR A 255 -19.44 -9.23 -13.02
C THR A 255 -17.99 -9.57 -12.70
N THR A 256 -17.03 -8.93 -13.38
CA THR A 256 -15.60 -9.23 -13.20
C THR A 256 -14.92 -8.41 -12.12
N ARG A 257 -15.53 -7.31 -11.65
CA ARG A 257 -14.97 -6.44 -10.60
C ARG A 257 -15.97 -6.22 -9.49
N LYS A 258 -15.55 -6.34 -8.23
CA LYS A 258 -16.36 -6.03 -7.05
C LYS A 258 -15.58 -5.16 -6.07
N SER A 259 -16.21 -4.07 -5.62
CA SER A 259 -15.63 -3.18 -4.62
C SER A 259 -15.58 -3.83 -3.24
N LEU A 260 -14.52 -3.57 -2.48
CA LEU A 260 -14.40 -3.94 -1.08
C LEU A 260 -15.13 -2.97 -0.14
N SER A 261 -15.38 -1.72 -0.57
CA SER A 261 -16.05 -0.71 0.25
C SER A 261 -17.52 -1.04 0.58
N GLY A 262 -18.13 -1.95 -0.18
CA GLY A 262 -19.50 -2.43 0.04
C GLY A 262 -19.60 -3.86 0.58
N ALA A 263 -18.48 -4.57 0.75
CA ALA A 263 -18.48 -5.94 1.22
C ALA A 263 -18.41 -5.96 2.75
N TRP A 264 -19.51 -6.31 3.42
CA TRP A 264 -19.53 -6.44 4.88
C TRP A 264 -18.59 -7.58 5.29
N SER A 265 -17.53 -7.27 6.05
CA SER A 265 -16.58 -8.28 6.50
C SER A 265 -17.17 -9.08 7.66
N SER A 266 -17.07 -10.40 7.58
CA SER A 266 -17.34 -11.28 8.72
C SER A 266 -16.08 -11.39 9.56
N PHE A 267 -16.18 -11.08 10.86
CA PHE A 267 -15.07 -11.26 11.81
C PHE A 267 -14.89 -12.75 12.11
N THR A 268 -13.68 -13.27 11.94
CA THR A 268 -13.35 -14.62 12.40
C THR A 268 -12.21 -14.52 13.40
N TYR A 269 -12.51 -14.80 14.66
CA TYR A 269 -11.50 -14.86 15.71
C TYR A 269 -10.73 -16.18 15.62
N LYS A 270 -9.43 -16.11 15.35
CA LYS A 270 -8.51 -17.22 15.56
C LYS A 270 -7.55 -16.81 16.66
N SER A 271 -7.84 -17.22 17.89
CA SER A 271 -6.86 -17.18 18.97
C SER A 271 -5.84 -18.26 18.68
N THR A 272 -4.59 -17.88 18.43
CA THR A 272 -3.47 -18.81 18.37
C THR A 272 -3.00 -19.01 19.81
N PRO A 273 -3.24 -20.17 20.45
CA PRO A 273 -2.75 -20.38 21.80
C PRO A 273 -1.21 -20.38 21.79
N PRO A 274 -0.55 -19.83 22.82
CA PRO A 274 0.90 -19.89 22.93
C PRO A 274 1.38 -21.35 22.88
N LEU A 275 2.50 -21.57 22.19
CA LEU A 275 3.23 -22.83 22.13
C LEU A 275 3.84 -23.17 23.51
N HIS A 276 3.03 -23.36 24.55
CA HIS A 276 3.33 -24.11 25.77
C HIS A 276 2.09 -24.15 26.69
N SER A 277 1.07 -24.91 26.30
CA SER A 277 0.24 -25.64 27.27
C SER A 277 -0.36 -26.88 26.60
N ARG A 278 0.28 -28.03 26.80
CA ARG A 278 -0.37 -29.32 26.60
C ARG A 278 -1.37 -29.48 27.73
N SER A 279 -2.65 -29.31 27.44
CA SER A 279 -3.74 -29.80 28.28
C SER A 279 -4.82 -30.37 27.36
N LEU A 280 -4.98 -31.69 27.41
CA LEU A 280 -6.04 -32.42 26.75
C LEU A 280 -7.38 -31.99 27.35
N CYS A 281 -8.25 -31.40 26.55
CA CYS A 281 -9.68 -31.54 26.79
C CYS A 281 -10.39 -31.93 25.49
N ARG A 282 -10.92 -33.15 25.53
CA ARG A 282 -11.60 -33.84 24.45
C ARG A 282 -13.09 -33.66 24.71
N GLN A 283 -13.78 -32.81 23.96
CA GLN A 283 -15.25 -32.83 23.94
C GLN A 283 -15.79 -32.68 22.52
N LYS A 284 -16.53 -33.71 22.13
CA LYS A 284 -17.38 -33.77 20.95
C LYS A 284 -18.63 -32.94 21.21
N SER A 285 -19.12 -32.25 20.18
CA SER A 285 -20.57 -32.01 20.02
C SER A 285 -20.87 -31.65 18.56
N LEU A 286 -21.78 -32.43 17.96
CA LEU A 286 -22.45 -32.20 16.69
C LEU A 286 -23.78 -31.51 17.01
N THR A 287 -24.11 -30.40 16.34
CA THR A 287 -25.45 -30.13 15.79
C THR A 287 -25.48 -28.89 14.91
N ALA A 288 -26.47 -28.90 14.00
CA ALA A 288 -26.73 -27.98 12.92
C ALA A 288 -27.52 -26.73 13.35
N GLY A 289 -27.35 -25.65 12.59
CA GLY A 289 -28.35 -24.59 12.41
C GLY A 289 -28.50 -23.59 13.56
N GLY A 290 -28.30 -22.31 13.23
CA GLY A 290 -28.84 -21.20 14.04
C GLY A 290 -27.76 -20.27 14.60
N GLN A 291 -27.95 -18.98 14.32
CA GLN A 291 -27.21 -17.85 14.89
C GLN A 291 -27.02 -17.99 16.39
N PHE A 292 -25.81 -17.73 16.89
CA PHE A 292 -25.62 -17.37 18.30
C PHE A 292 -24.53 -16.31 18.46
N THR A 293 -24.94 -15.17 19.01
CA THR A 293 -24.11 -14.32 19.86
C THR A 293 -24.14 -14.93 21.26
N SER A 294 -23.00 -15.40 21.76
CA SER A 294 -22.81 -15.59 23.20
C SER A 294 -21.46 -15.01 23.61
N ILE A 295 -21.52 -14.01 24.49
CA ILE A 295 -20.37 -13.45 25.19
C ILE A 295 -20.38 -14.13 26.56
N GLU A 296 -19.41 -15.00 26.80
CA GLU A 296 -19.03 -15.41 28.14
C GLU A 296 -17.66 -14.80 28.43
N THR A 297 -17.64 -13.69 29.15
CA THR A 297 -16.45 -13.16 29.82
C THR A 297 -16.45 -13.66 31.25
N ASN A 298 -15.43 -14.44 31.63
CA ASN A 298 -15.08 -14.63 33.03
C ASN A 298 -13.56 -14.59 33.24
N CYS A 299 -13.18 -13.59 34.06
CA CYS A 299 -12.14 -13.53 35.07
C CYS A 299 -10.69 -13.94 34.75
N ALA A 300 -9.78 -12.95 34.82
CA ALA A 300 -8.87 -12.75 35.96
C ALA A 300 -7.46 -12.27 35.53
N SER A 301 -7.07 -11.16 36.14
CA SER A 301 -5.73 -10.60 36.35
C SER A 301 -4.51 -11.40 35.87
N GLY A 302 -3.79 -10.81 34.90
CA GLY A 302 -2.40 -11.17 34.59
C GLY A 302 -1.87 -10.29 33.46
N LYS A 303 -1.00 -9.33 33.79
CA LYS A 303 -0.34 -8.46 32.81
C LYS A 303 0.65 -9.26 31.95
N LEU A 304 0.17 -9.79 30.83
CA LEU A 304 0.94 -9.96 29.60
C LEU A 304 -0.01 -9.55 28.47
N SER A 305 0.27 -8.44 27.80
CA SER A 305 -0.51 -8.00 26.64
C SER A 305 -0.22 -8.93 25.46
N ASP A 306 -0.78 -10.14 25.49
CA ASP A 306 -0.97 -10.94 24.29
C ASP A 306 -1.93 -10.14 23.39
N LYS A 307 -1.36 -9.42 22.41
CA LYS A 307 -2.14 -8.77 21.37
C LYS A 307 -2.89 -9.88 20.63
N VAL A 308 -4.17 -10.07 20.97
CA VAL A 308 -5.08 -10.92 20.22
C VAL A 308 -5.14 -10.37 18.79
N ARG A 309 -4.48 -11.05 17.84
CA ARG A 309 -4.58 -10.69 16.43
C ARG A 309 -5.93 -11.14 15.93
N ALA A 310 -6.82 -10.19 15.69
CA ALA A 310 -8.08 -10.46 15.01
C ALA A 310 -7.80 -10.64 13.51
N LYS A 311 -8.61 -11.44 12.84
CA LYS A 311 -8.54 -11.62 11.40
C LYS A 311 -9.83 -11.16 10.75
N LEU A 312 -9.69 -10.18 9.86
CA LEU A 312 -10.79 -9.68 9.03
C LEU A 312 -10.89 -10.55 7.78
N SER A 313 -12.12 -10.95 7.45
CA SER A 313 -12.41 -11.75 6.26
C SER A 313 -13.55 -11.15 5.46
N ALA A 314 -13.31 -10.87 4.18
CA ALA A 314 -14.32 -10.48 3.21
C ALA A 314 -14.48 -11.58 2.17
N VAL A 315 -15.71 -12.05 1.97
CA VAL A 315 -16.03 -13.10 0.99
C VAL A 315 -16.86 -12.49 -0.14
N LEU A 316 -16.25 -12.38 -1.31
CA LEU A 316 -16.90 -11.88 -2.52
C LEU A 316 -17.30 -13.07 -3.40
N ARG A 317 -18.58 -13.16 -3.73
CA ARG A 317 -19.13 -14.24 -4.54
C ARG A 317 -19.34 -13.78 -5.97
N PHE A 318 -18.90 -14.55 -6.95
CA PHE A 318 -18.98 -14.29 -8.39
C PHE A 318 -19.79 -15.42 -9.03
N ASP A 319 -21.02 -15.12 -9.44
CA ASP A 319 -22.05 -16.12 -9.79
C ASP A 319 -22.45 -16.12 -11.26
N ASP A 320 -21.94 -15.18 -12.04
CA ASP A 320 -22.36 -14.87 -13.40
C ASP A 320 -21.19 -14.92 -14.40
N LEU A 321 -20.09 -15.57 -14.02
CA LEU A 321 -18.88 -15.66 -14.83
C LEU A 321 -19.07 -16.67 -15.97
N SER A 322 -18.72 -16.30 -17.20
CA SER A 322 -18.73 -17.23 -18.34
C SER A 322 -17.58 -16.97 -19.32
N PRO A 323 -16.88 -18.03 -19.80
CA PRO A 323 -15.79 -17.88 -20.76
C PRO A 323 -16.36 -17.84 -22.19
N THR A 324 -15.74 -17.10 -23.10
CA THR A 324 -16.27 -16.98 -24.48
C THR A 324 -15.76 -18.07 -25.44
N GLU A 325 -14.58 -18.62 -25.19
CA GLU A 325 -13.89 -19.49 -26.14
C GLU A 325 -13.73 -20.92 -25.62
N VAL A 326 -13.51 -21.86 -26.54
CA VAL A 326 -13.15 -23.25 -26.23
C VAL A 326 -11.64 -23.34 -25.96
N GLY A 327 -11.24 -24.27 -25.11
CA GLY A 327 -9.83 -24.58 -24.83
C GLY A 327 -9.47 -24.49 -23.36
N GLU A 328 -8.17 -24.55 -23.08
CA GLU A 328 -7.64 -24.46 -21.72
C GLU A 328 -7.67 -23.00 -21.23
N HIS A 329 -8.35 -22.78 -20.12
CA HIS A 329 -8.56 -21.49 -19.50
C HIS A 329 -7.92 -21.42 -18.12
N LEU A 330 -7.43 -20.23 -17.76
CA LEU A 330 -6.88 -19.95 -16.45
C LEU A 330 -7.57 -18.71 -15.88
N VAL A 331 -8.24 -18.85 -14.73
CA VAL A 331 -8.84 -17.71 -14.02
C VAL A 331 -7.82 -17.11 -13.05
N GLY A 332 -7.53 -15.82 -13.24
CA GLY A 332 -6.74 -15.00 -12.34
C GLY A 332 -7.65 -14.05 -11.54
N VAL A 333 -7.19 -13.74 -10.33
CA VAL A 333 -7.81 -12.76 -9.45
C VAL A 333 -6.74 -11.79 -8.95
N GLU A 334 -7.03 -10.50 -9.07
CA GLU A 334 -6.24 -9.40 -8.54
C GLU A 334 -7.00 -8.70 -7.42
N LEU A 335 -6.33 -8.54 -6.29
CA LEU A 335 -6.74 -7.64 -5.22
C LEU A 335 -6.06 -6.29 -5.48
N GLU A 336 -6.84 -5.32 -5.95
CA GLU A 336 -6.37 -4.01 -6.39
C GLU A 336 -6.02 -3.13 -5.18
N ALA A 337 -4.77 -2.69 -5.10
CA ALA A 337 -4.38 -1.69 -4.11
C ALA A 337 -5.12 -0.38 -4.37
N HIS A 338 -5.64 0.23 -3.30
CA HIS A 338 -6.31 1.52 -3.39
C HIS A 338 -5.30 2.60 -3.85
N PRO A 339 -5.68 3.55 -4.74
CA PRO A 339 -4.75 4.51 -5.33
C PRO A 339 -3.87 5.27 -4.33
N ALA A 340 -4.44 5.71 -3.21
CA ALA A 340 -3.70 6.39 -2.13
C ALA A 340 -2.63 5.51 -1.43
N TYR A 341 -2.77 4.19 -1.50
CA TYR A 341 -1.89 3.22 -0.84
C TYR A 341 -0.96 2.48 -1.80
N ARG A 342 -1.14 2.63 -3.11
CA ARG A 342 -0.36 1.96 -4.16
C ARG A 342 1.17 2.09 -4.02
N PRO A 343 1.75 3.22 -3.56
CA PRO A 343 3.19 3.32 -3.31
C PRO A 343 3.69 2.48 -2.13
N PHE A 344 2.80 2.07 -1.23
CA PHE A 344 3.11 1.49 0.09
C PHE A 344 2.60 0.05 0.26
N VAL A 345 1.63 -0.36 -0.55
CA VAL A 345 0.98 -1.69 -0.53
C VAL A 345 0.99 -2.29 -1.92
N SER A 346 1.34 -3.57 -2.02
CA SER A 346 1.35 -4.32 -3.28
C SER A 346 -0.04 -4.89 -3.60
N SER A 347 -0.45 -4.84 -4.87
CA SER A 347 -1.55 -5.70 -5.35
C SER A 347 -1.25 -7.17 -5.03
N GLN A 348 -2.27 -7.93 -4.66
CA GLN A 348 -2.15 -9.37 -4.46
C GLN A 348 -2.76 -10.12 -5.63
N TYR A 349 -2.18 -11.26 -5.98
CA TYR A 349 -2.65 -12.09 -7.07
C TYR A 349 -2.85 -13.52 -6.61
N ALA A 350 -3.95 -14.12 -7.03
CA ALA A 350 -4.19 -15.56 -6.95
C ALA A 350 -4.73 -16.05 -8.29
N HIS A 351 -4.64 -17.35 -8.50
CA HIS A 351 -5.21 -17.99 -9.68
C HIS A 351 -5.75 -19.36 -9.31
N MET A 352 -6.75 -19.81 -10.05
CA MET A 352 -7.22 -21.19 -9.99
C MET A 352 -6.32 -22.07 -10.86
N PRO A 353 -6.28 -23.39 -10.64
CA PRO A 353 -5.71 -24.30 -11.63
C PRO A 353 -6.40 -24.15 -12.99
N PRO A 354 -5.70 -24.41 -14.11
CA PRO A 354 -6.31 -24.40 -15.41
C PRO A 354 -7.50 -25.38 -15.52
N PHE A 355 -8.51 -25.01 -16.31
CA PHE A 355 -9.68 -25.85 -16.59
C PHE A 355 -9.99 -25.84 -18.09
N LEU A 356 -10.67 -26.88 -18.55
CA LEU A 356 -11.01 -27.03 -19.96
C LEU A 356 -12.44 -26.54 -20.23
N VAL A 357 -12.57 -25.61 -21.18
CA VAL A 357 -13.85 -25.23 -21.77
C VAL A 357 -14.02 -26.04 -23.05
N VAL A 358 -15.11 -26.78 -23.17
CA VAL A 358 -15.40 -27.63 -24.34
C VAL A 358 -16.70 -27.20 -25.00
N THR A 359 -16.84 -27.45 -26.31
CA THR A 359 -18.14 -27.29 -26.96
C THR A 359 -19.19 -28.16 -26.27
N SER A 360 -20.42 -27.67 -26.20
CA SER A 360 -21.57 -28.50 -25.87
C SER A 360 -21.73 -29.54 -26.99
N GLY A 361 -21.06 -30.68 -26.85
CA GLY A 361 -21.26 -31.80 -27.75
C GLY A 361 -22.69 -32.27 -27.62
N THR A 362 -23.43 -32.23 -28.72
CA THR A 362 -24.61 -33.06 -28.95
C THR A 362 -24.24 -34.49 -28.58
N ALA A 363 -24.85 -35.00 -27.51
CA ALA A 363 -24.75 -36.41 -27.13
C ALA A 363 -25.22 -37.32 -28.27
#